data_AF-A0A518AQF7-F1
#
_entry.id   AF-A0A518AQF7-F1
#
_cell.length_a   1.000
_cell.length_b   1.000
_cell.length_c   1.000
_cell.angle_alpha   90.00
_cell.angle_beta   90.00
_cell.angle_gamma   90.00
#
_symmetry.space_group_name_H-M   'P 1'
#
loop_
_entity.id
_entity.type
_entity.pdbx_description
1 polymer ?
#
loop_
_entity_poly.entity_id
_entity_poly.type
_entity_poly.pdbx_seq_one_letter_code
_entity_poly.pdbx_strand_id
1 'polypeptide(L)'
;MYGWAWTLRLAAELRTWDHPQASKWADALQPLETRIVALTKDYLPKLTYPIRTGVHPDTAFALSQIYDYSLVVEDKQLTALVREYALTKYQSDHDYPGHFEPSGEDFFSPSWNEADLMRRMLPPQEFAEWLDRFLPGLESTDSNVANLLQPVVVSDVTDPKIVHLAGLNLSRAWTQNGVLSVLPAADPRRTVLAESVDRHTQGGLKYVFSGHYEGEHWLATFAVYRLTNVGIAE
;
A
#
# COMPACT_ATOMS: atom_id res chain seq x y z
N MET A 1 13.14 3.15 1.66
CA MET A 1 12.42 3.33 2.95
C MET A 1 11.59 2.11 3.36
N TYR A 2 11.60 1.00 2.60
CA TYR A 2 10.81 -0.21 2.89
C TYR A 2 10.92 -0.73 4.34
N GLY A 3 12.12 -1.05 4.80
CA GLY A 3 12.32 -1.56 6.16
C GLY A 3 11.89 -0.55 7.23
N TRP A 4 12.11 0.74 6.97
CA TRP A 4 11.67 1.82 7.87
C TRP A 4 10.15 1.85 8.00
N ALA A 5 9.44 1.70 6.89
CA ALA A 5 7.98 1.65 6.85
C ALA A 5 7.44 0.48 7.69
N TRP A 6 8.02 -0.71 7.56
CA TRP A 6 7.62 -1.88 8.37
C TRP A 6 7.92 -1.72 9.86
N THR A 7 9.06 -1.12 10.22
CA THR A 7 9.37 -0.84 11.63
C THR A 7 8.37 0.16 12.22
N LEU A 8 8.04 1.23 11.50
CA LEU A 8 7.09 2.23 11.96
C LEU A 8 5.65 1.71 11.99
N ARG A 9 5.27 0.83 11.05
CA ARG A 9 4.01 0.07 11.17
C ARG A 9 4.00 -0.71 12.47
N LEU A 10 5.00 -1.55 12.72
CA LEU A 10 5.03 -2.38 13.93
C LEU A 10 4.90 -1.51 15.18
N ALA A 11 5.57 -0.36 15.20
CA ALA A 11 5.46 0.61 16.28
C ALA A 11 4.05 1.19 16.44
N ALA A 12 3.32 1.43 15.35
CA ALA A 12 1.92 1.85 15.37
C ALA A 12 1.00 0.72 15.90
N GLU A 13 1.14 -0.50 15.36
CA GLU A 13 0.35 -1.66 15.78
C GLU A 13 0.54 -1.99 17.27
N LEU A 14 1.77 -1.90 17.79
CA LEU A 14 2.03 -2.11 19.22
C LEU A 14 1.34 -1.09 20.13
N ARG A 15 1.00 0.09 19.63
CA ARG A 15 0.29 1.13 20.40
C ARG A 15 -1.22 1.00 20.32
N THR A 16 -1.74 0.39 19.25
CA THR A 16 -3.18 0.16 19.05
C THR A 16 -3.63 -1.23 19.47
N TRP A 17 -2.70 -2.16 19.67
CA TRP A 17 -3.00 -3.53 20.06
C TRP A 17 -3.26 -3.65 21.56
N ASP A 18 -4.48 -4.05 21.91
CA ASP A 18 -4.89 -4.32 23.29
C ASP A 18 -4.29 -5.64 23.81
N HIS A 19 -3.02 -5.58 24.23
CA HIS A 19 -2.32 -6.69 24.82
C HIS A 19 -1.34 -6.26 25.93
N PRO A 20 -1.25 -6.97 27.08
CA PRO A 20 -0.44 -6.55 28.22
C PRO A 20 1.06 -6.35 27.92
N GLN A 21 1.59 -7.03 26.89
CA GLN A 21 3.00 -6.91 26.50
C GLN A 21 3.25 -5.80 25.46
N ALA A 22 2.20 -5.27 24.83
CA ALA A 22 2.33 -4.35 23.70
C ALA A 22 3.08 -3.07 24.10
N SER A 23 2.73 -2.47 25.24
CA SER A 23 3.43 -1.30 25.79
C SER A 23 4.92 -1.58 26.07
N LYS A 24 5.26 -2.74 26.66
CA LYS A 24 6.66 -3.10 26.94
C LYS A 24 7.48 -3.24 25.65
N TRP A 25 6.88 -3.80 24.60
CA TRP A 25 7.54 -3.93 23.30
C TRP A 25 7.63 -2.59 22.57
N ALA A 26 6.62 -1.73 22.68
CA ALA A 26 6.66 -0.37 22.16
C ALA A 26 7.81 0.44 22.80
N ASP A 27 7.96 0.36 24.12
CA ASP A 27 9.05 1.02 24.85
C ASP A 27 10.43 0.53 24.39
N ALA A 28 10.57 -0.80 24.19
CA ALA A 28 11.81 -1.39 23.70
C ALA A 28 12.13 -0.98 22.25
N LEU A 29 11.12 -0.74 21.41
CA LEU A 29 11.27 -0.33 20.02
C LEU A 29 11.52 1.18 19.84
N GLN A 30 11.13 1.99 20.84
CA GLN A 30 11.18 3.46 20.80
C GLN A 30 12.52 4.06 20.33
N PRO A 31 13.71 3.55 20.74
CA PRO A 31 14.98 4.13 20.26
C PRO A 31 15.17 3.98 18.75
N LEU A 32 14.75 2.84 18.18
CA LEU A 32 14.85 2.59 16.75
C LEU A 32 13.84 3.44 15.97
N GLU A 33 12.61 3.54 16.47
CA GLU A 33 11.57 4.43 15.96
C GLU A 33 12.06 5.88 15.89
N THR A 34 12.59 6.40 17.00
CA THR A 34 13.15 7.76 17.08
C THR A 34 14.21 7.99 16.02
N ARG A 35 15.12 7.02 15.83
CA ARG A 35 16.17 7.11 14.80
C ARG A 35 15.59 7.10 13.38
N ILE A 36 14.63 6.23 13.10
CA ILE A 36 13.99 6.13 11.78
C ILE A 36 13.20 7.39 11.44
N VAL A 37 12.48 7.97 12.40
CA VAL A 37 11.75 9.22 12.22
C VAL A 37 12.71 10.36 11.87
N ALA A 38 13.83 10.49 12.60
CA ALA A 38 14.85 11.48 12.29
C ALA A 38 15.45 11.28 10.88
N LEU A 39 15.79 10.04 10.52
CA LEU A 39 16.29 9.70 9.19
C LEU A 39 15.28 10.00 8.08
N THR A 40 14.00 9.73 8.32
CA THR A 40 12.90 10.07 7.39
C THR A 40 12.80 11.57 7.19
N LYS A 41 12.81 12.35 8.29
CA LYS A 41 12.77 13.82 8.25
C LYS A 41 13.97 14.41 7.51
N ASP A 42 15.16 13.82 7.65
CA ASP A 42 16.37 14.25 6.95
C ASP A 42 16.43 13.82 5.48
N TYR A 43 15.81 12.69 5.12
CA TYR A 43 15.91 12.09 3.80
C TYR A 43 14.83 12.58 2.84
N LEU A 44 13.58 12.73 3.30
CA LEU A 44 12.46 13.04 2.42
C LEU A 44 12.64 14.36 1.64
N PRO A 45 13.16 15.46 2.24
CA PRO A 45 13.48 16.68 1.50
C PRO A 45 14.55 16.52 0.42
N LYS A 46 15.40 15.48 0.50
CA LYS A 46 16.47 15.18 -0.47
C LYS A 46 16.00 14.27 -1.60
N LEU A 47 14.88 13.57 -1.43
CA LEU A 47 14.35 12.66 -2.42
C LEU A 47 13.66 13.45 -3.54
N THR A 48 14.40 13.80 -4.59
CA THR A 48 13.86 14.66 -5.65
C THR A 48 12.71 14.01 -6.43
N TYR A 49 12.77 12.70 -6.65
CA TYR A 49 11.78 11.95 -7.41
C TYR A 49 11.21 10.80 -6.58
N PRO A 50 9.88 10.56 -6.63
CA PRO A 50 9.32 9.34 -6.08
C PRO A 50 9.80 8.12 -6.86
N ILE A 51 9.95 7.00 -6.16
CA ILE A 51 10.29 5.71 -6.76
C ILE A 51 8.98 4.93 -6.96
N ARG A 52 8.65 4.61 -8.21
CA ARG A 52 7.44 3.89 -8.63
C ARG A 52 7.81 2.54 -9.24
N THR A 53 8.04 1.53 -8.40
CA THR A 53 8.43 0.18 -8.84
C THR A 53 7.65 -0.84 -8.03
N GLY A 54 7.29 -1.99 -8.60
CA GLY A 54 6.48 -2.98 -7.88
C GLY A 54 7.25 -3.81 -6.86
N VAL A 55 8.39 -3.31 -6.37
CA VAL A 55 9.23 -3.98 -5.38
C VAL A 55 9.62 -3.02 -4.25
N HIS A 56 10.48 -3.48 -3.35
CA HIS A 56 10.84 -2.84 -2.09
C HIS A 56 10.97 -1.30 -2.09
N PRO A 57 11.67 -0.62 -3.02
CA PRO A 57 11.94 0.80 -2.87
C PRO A 57 10.74 1.69 -3.25
N ASP A 58 9.56 1.12 -3.54
CA ASP A 58 8.33 1.88 -3.77
C ASP A 58 8.10 2.93 -2.67
N THR A 59 8.06 4.20 -3.09
CA THR A 59 7.99 5.31 -2.16
C THR A 59 6.57 5.50 -1.63
N ALA A 60 5.55 5.23 -2.44
CA ALA A 60 4.16 5.41 -2.04
C ALA A 60 3.77 4.46 -0.90
N PHE A 61 4.15 3.18 -0.99
CA PHE A 61 3.98 2.22 0.10
C PHE A 61 4.58 2.74 1.41
N ALA A 62 5.85 3.18 1.36
CA ALA A 62 6.56 3.60 2.56
C ALA A 62 5.90 4.83 3.19
N LEU A 63 5.52 5.83 2.38
CA LEU A 63 4.86 7.04 2.85
C LEU A 63 3.49 6.74 3.49
N SER A 64 2.71 5.81 2.94
CA SER A 64 1.43 5.41 3.56
C SER A 64 1.63 4.85 4.97
N GLN A 65 2.63 3.99 5.18
CA GLN A 65 2.91 3.45 6.53
C GLN A 65 3.40 4.53 7.49
N ILE A 66 4.30 5.40 7.02
CA ILE A 66 4.86 6.49 7.84
C ILE A 66 3.77 7.49 8.24
N TYR A 67 2.84 7.79 7.33
CA TYR A 67 1.70 8.66 7.60
C TYR A 67 0.76 8.07 8.65
N ASP A 68 0.35 6.80 8.48
CA ASP A 68 -0.51 6.13 9.47
C ASP A 68 0.15 6.10 10.85
N TYR A 69 1.44 5.78 10.90
CA TYR A 69 2.24 5.84 12.13
C TYR A 69 2.26 7.25 12.73
N SER A 70 2.49 8.30 11.93
CA SER A 70 2.60 9.68 12.45
C SER A 70 1.29 10.19 13.03
N LEU A 71 0.14 9.67 12.57
CA LEU A 71 -1.16 9.92 13.18
C LEU A 71 -1.28 9.23 14.55
N VAL A 72 -0.89 7.95 14.65
CA VAL A 72 -0.97 7.17 15.91
C VAL A 72 -0.11 7.78 17.02
N VAL A 73 1.08 8.28 16.69
CA VAL A 73 1.97 8.93 17.68
C VAL A 73 1.81 10.45 17.77
N GLU A 74 0.84 11.01 17.05
CA GLU A 74 0.54 12.44 16.97
C GLU A 74 1.75 13.33 16.58
N ASP A 75 2.70 12.82 15.79
CA ASP A 75 3.86 13.60 15.28
C ASP A 75 3.42 14.52 14.13
N LYS A 76 2.93 15.71 14.49
CA LYS A 76 2.44 16.72 13.55
C LYS A 76 3.48 17.15 12.50
N GLN A 77 4.76 17.17 12.86
CA GLN A 77 5.82 17.55 11.93
C GLN A 77 6.03 16.47 10.87
N LEU A 78 6.07 15.20 11.28
CA LEU A 78 6.19 14.08 10.35
C LEU A 78 4.95 13.98 9.44
N THR A 79 3.75 14.14 10.00
CA THR A 79 2.49 14.16 9.25
C THR A 79 2.50 15.25 8.17
N ALA A 80 2.89 16.48 8.53
CA ALA A 80 2.97 17.60 7.58
C ALA A 80 4.00 17.34 6.48
N LEU A 81 5.19 16.84 6.84
CA LEU A 81 6.27 16.55 5.90
C LEU A 81 5.87 15.47 4.88
N VAL A 82 5.27 14.37 5.34
CA VAL A 82 4.81 13.29 4.45
C VAL A 82 3.71 13.80 3.52
N ARG A 83 2.75 14.57 4.06
CA ARG A 83 1.66 15.17 3.28
C ARG A 83 2.17 16.13 2.21
N GLU A 84 3.08 17.03 2.57
CA GLU A 84 3.69 17.99 1.65
C GLU A 84 4.41 17.26 0.51
N TYR A 85 5.23 16.26 0.84
CA TYR A 85 5.93 15.47 -0.15
C TYR A 85 4.96 14.72 -1.07
N ALA A 86 3.97 14.03 -0.49
CA ALA A 86 3.01 13.24 -1.26
C ALA A 86 2.24 14.11 -2.26
N LEU A 87 1.67 15.23 -1.80
CA LEU A 87 0.95 16.16 -2.67
C LEU A 87 1.87 16.75 -3.75
N THR A 88 3.09 17.16 -3.39
CA THR A 88 4.06 17.72 -4.35
C THR A 88 4.45 16.72 -5.44
N LYS A 89 4.53 15.43 -5.13
CA LYS A 89 5.06 14.42 -6.06
C LYS A 89 4.00 13.64 -6.83
N TYR A 90 2.78 13.52 -6.30
CA TYR A 90 1.76 12.62 -6.83
C TYR A 90 0.43 13.32 -7.17
N GLN A 91 0.15 14.52 -6.65
CA GLN A 91 -1.15 15.18 -6.89
C GLN A 91 -1.42 15.49 -8.36
N SER A 92 -0.36 15.78 -9.13
CA SER A 92 -0.48 16.07 -10.57
C SER A 92 -0.40 14.83 -11.46
N ASP A 93 -0.20 13.63 -10.91
CA ASP A 93 -0.07 12.43 -11.72
C ASP A 93 -1.41 12.10 -12.39
N HIS A 94 -1.33 11.68 -13.66
CA HIS A 94 -2.46 11.35 -14.52
C HIS A 94 -2.03 10.31 -15.56
N ASP A 95 -3.00 9.66 -16.22
CA ASP A 95 -2.77 8.71 -17.32
C ASP A 95 -1.71 7.62 -17.01
N TYR A 96 -1.79 7.01 -15.82
CA TYR A 96 -0.81 5.99 -15.42
C TYR A 96 -0.72 4.86 -16.47
N PRO A 97 0.50 4.44 -16.88
CA PRO A 97 0.68 3.42 -17.91
C PRO A 97 0.40 2.01 -17.38
N GLY A 98 -0.87 1.70 -17.09
CA GLY A 98 -1.30 0.44 -16.47
C GLY A 98 -0.80 -0.83 -17.18
N HIS A 99 -0.65 -0.77 -18.51
CA HIS A 99 -0.11 -1.86 -19.34
C HIS A 99 1.35 -2.28 -19.02
N PHE A 100 2.09 -1.52 -18.20
CA PHE A 100 3.41 -1.93 -17.70
C PHE A 100 3.36 -2.78 -16.43
N GLU A 101 2.19 -2.90 -15.79
CA GLU A 101 2.02 -3.78 -14.64
C GLU A 101 1.32 -5.10 -15.03
N PRO A 102 1.66 -6.25 -14.41
CA PRO A 102 2.80 -6.43 -13.52
C PRO A 102 4.13 -6.54 -14.28
N SER A 103 5.22 -6.18 -13.63
CA SER A 103 6.56 -6.69 -13.93
C SER A 103 6.75 -8.08 -13.30
N GLY A 104 7.73 -8.85 -13.79
CA GLY A 104 7.88 -10.27 -13.48
C GLY A 104 8.23 -10.62 -12.03
N GLU A 105 8.63 -9.64 -11.21
CA GLU A 105 8.96 -9.82 -9.79
C GLU A 105 8.21 -8.85 -8.87
N ASP A 106 7.09 -8.29 -9.35
CA ASP A 106 6.30 -7.36 -8.55
C ASP A 106 5.61 -8.09 -7.39
N PHE A 107 5.71 -7.52 -6.19
CA PHE A 107 4.82 -7.82 -5.05
C PHE A 107 4.05 -6.59 -4.57
N PHE A 108 4.33 -5.44 -5.16
CA PHE A 108 3.57 -4.21 -5.05
C PHE A 108 3.03 -3.80 -6.41
N SER A 109 1.92 -3.08 -6.39
CA SER A 109 1.43 -2.35 -7.55
C SER A 109 1.73 -0.87 -7.33
N PRO A 110 2.66 -0.26 -8.08
CA PRO A 110 2.95 1.16 -7.97
C PRO A 110 1.70 2.03 -8.11
N SER A 111 0.83 1.72 -9.07
CA SER A 111 -0.42 2.47 -9.26
C SER A 111 -1.32 2.40 -8.02
N TRP A 112 -1.50 1.22 -7.45
CA TRP A 112 -2.40 1.06 -6.31
C TRP A 112 -1.79 1.54 -5.00
N ASN A 113 -0.48 1.43 -4.81
CA ASN A 113 0.20 2.06 -3.66
C ASN A 113 0.09 3.58 -3.72
N GLU A 114 0.22 4.17 -4.91
CA GLU A 114 0.05 5.60 -5.12
C GLU A 114 -1.40 6.05 -4.83
N ALA A 115 -2.39 5.33 -5.36
CA ALA A 115 -3.80 5.60 -5.07
C ALA A 115 -4.11 5.43 -3.56
N ASP A 116 -3.56 4.42 -2.90
CA ASP A 116 -3.71 4.19 -1.47
C ASP A 116 -3.04 5.30 -0.63
N LEU A 117 -1.90 5.86 -1.08
CA LEU A 117 -1.33 7.05 -0.47
C LEU A 117 -2.24 8.26 -0.66
N MET A 118 -2.69 8.52 -1.89
CA MET A 118 -3.45 9.73 -2.23
C MET A 118 -4.82 9.79 -1.59
N ARG A 119 -5.50 8.65 -1.33
CA ARG A 119 -6.73 8.64 -0.53
C ARG A 119 -6.58 9.15 0.90
N ARG A 120 -5.35 9.10 1.45
CA ARG A 120 -5.04 9.65 2.78
C ARG A 120 -4.77 11.16 2.72
N MET A 121 -4.36 11.65 1.55
CA MET A 121 -3.95 13.04 1.35
C MET A 121 -5.12 13.94 0.92
N LEU A 122 -6.05 13.41 0.13
CA LEU A 122 -7.13 14.18 -0.47
C LEU A 122 -8.48 13.92 0.22
N PRO A 123 -9.36 14.94 0.33
CA PRO A 123 -10.76 14.72 0.69
C PRO A 123 -11.45 13.75 -0.29
N PRO A 124 -12.49 13.01 0.13
CA PRO A 124 -13.13 11.97 -0.68
C PRO A 124 -13.51 12.38 -2.11
N GLN A 125 -14.10 13.56 -2.28
CA GLN A 125 -14.52 14.07 -3.60
C GLN A 125 -13.31 14.40 -4.49
N GLU A 126 -12.32 15.11 -3.94
CA GLU A 126 -11.09 15.46 -4.67
C GLU A 126 -10.28 14.20 -5.03
N PHE A 127 -10.26 13.21 -4.14
CA PHE A 127 -9.63 11.91 -4.41
C PHE A 127 -10.33 11.17 -5.56
N ALA A 128 -11.67 11.13 -5.57
CA ALA A 128 -12.41 10.46 -6.62
C ALA A 128 -12.11 11.09 -8.00
N GLU A 129 -12.05 12.42 -8.07
CA GLU A 129 -11.68 13.16 -9.29
C GLU A 129 -10.21 12.94 -9.67
N TRP A 130 -9.30 12.90 -8.70
CA TRP A 130 -7.89 12.57 -8.93
C TRP A 130 -7.73 11.15 -9.50
N LEU A 131 -8.42 10.17 -8.91
CA LEU A 131 -8.38 8.78 -9.35
C LEU A 131 -8.88 8.62 -10.80
N ASP A 132 -9.86 9.44 -11.20
CA ASP A 132 -10.42 9.42 -12.57
C ASP A 132 -9.38 9.86 -13.60
N ARG A 133 -8.59 10.88 -13.27
CA ARG A 133 -7.47 11.33 -14.11
C ARG A 133 -6.28 10.38 -14.04
N PHE A 134 -6.02 9.77 -12.88
CA PHE A 134 -4.87 8.89 -12.67
C PHE A 134 -5.03 7.52 -13.33
N LEU A 135 -6.20 6.90 -13.21
CA LEU A 135 -6.55 5.61 -13.81
C LEU A 135 -7.81 5.75 -14.70
N PRO A 136 -7.70 6.41 -15.86
CA PRO A 136 -8.84 6.71 -16.71
C PRO A 136 -9.53 5.45 -17.23
N GLY A 137 -10.86 5.41 -17.11
CA GLY A 137 -11.69 4.30 -17.59
C GLY A 137 -11.53 3.00 -16.79
N LEU A 138 -11.19 3.09 -15.50
CA LEU A 138 -11.05 1.95 -14.60
C LEU A 138 -12.25 0.98 -14.62
N GLU A 139 -13.47 1.51 -14.81
CA GLU A 139 -14.71 0.75 -14.92
C GLU A 139 -14.91 0.04 -16.26
N SER A 140 -14.08 0.34 -17.26
CA SER A 140 -14.11 -0.28 -18.59
C SER A 140 -13.12 -1.43 -18.71
N THR A 141 -13.58 -2.55 -19.25
CA THR A 141 -12.74 -3.73 -19.54
C THR A 141 -11.75 -3.51 -20.68
N ASP A 142 -11.96 -2.48 -21.50
CA ASP A 142 -11.13 -2.15 -22.66
C ASP A 142 -10.14 -1.01 -22.39
N SER A 143 -10.03 -0.56 -21.12
CA SER A 143 -9.12 0.51 -20.72
C SER A 143 -7.66 0.04 -20.64
N ASN A 144 -6.73 1.00 -20.68
CA ASN A 144 -5.29 0.77 -20.51
C ASN A 144 -4.88 0.35 -19.09
N VAL A 145 -5.86 0.27 -18.17
CA VAL A 145 -5.70 -0.09 -16.76
C VAL A 145 -6.51 -1.33 -16.37
N ALA A 146 -7.22 -1.96 -17.31
CA ALA A 146 -8.09 -3.12 -17.03
C ALA A 146 -7.33 -4.31 -16.42
N ASN A 147 -6.06 -4.49 -16.79
CA ASN A 147 -5.16 -5.50 -16.23
C ASN A 147 -4.87 -5.30 -14.73
N LEU A 148 -5.04 -4.09 -14.20
CA LEU A 148 -4.84 -3.79 -12.77
C LEU A 148 -5.95 -4.37 -11.89
N LEU A 149 -7.08 -4.76 -12.48
CA LEU A 149 -8.25 -5.34 -11.81
C LEU A 149 -8.34 -6.87 -11.89
N GLN A 150 -7.35 -7.49 -12.54
CA GLN A 150 -7.29 -8.93 -12.75
C GLN A 150 -6.16 -9.55 -11.92
N PRO A 151 -6.40 -10.70 -11.26
CA PRO A 151 -5.35 -11.43 -10.57
C PRO A 151 -4.18 -11.80 -11.48
N VAL A 152 -2.98 -11.74 -10.92
CA VAL A 152 -1.77 -12.17 -11.62
C VAL A 152 -1.56 -13.67 -11.48
N VAL A 153 -0.93 -14.28 -12.50
CA VAL A 153 -0.57 -15.69 -12.54
C VAL A 153 0.81 -15.88 -11.91
N VAL A 154 0.93 -16.82 -10.98
CA VAL A 154 2.21 -17.22 -10.37
C VAL A 154 2.65 -18.51 -11.06
N SER A 155 3.70 -18.45 -11.89
CA SER A 155 4.14 -19.63 -12.66
C SER A 155 5.00 -20.59 -11.86
N ASP A 156 5.71 -20.11 -10.85
CA ASP A 156 6.59 -20.92 -9.99
C ASP A 156 6.60 -20.33 -8.58
N VAL A 157 6.15 -21.12 -7.60
CA VAL A 157 6.10 -20.74 -6.18
C VAL A 157 7.40 -21.03 -5.43
N THR A 158 8.33 -21.74 -6.08
CA THR A 158 9.66 -22.09 -5.53
C THR A 158 10.74 -21.12 -5.97
N ASP A 159 10.47 -20.32 -7.00
CA ASP A 159 11.37 -19.24 -7.41
C ASP A 159 11.20 -18.02 -6.48
N PRO A 160 12.29 -17.51 -5.87
CA PRO A 160 12.22 -16.46 -4.87
C PRO A 160 11.83 -15.07 -5.41
N LYS A 161 11.71 -14.92 -6.74
CA LYS A 161 11.25 -13.69 -7.40
C LYS A 161 9.87 -13.84 -7.99
N ILE A 162 9.56 -14.94 -8.65
CA ILE A 162 8.23 -15.15 -9.25
C ILE A 162 7.16 -15.26 -8.16
N VAL A 163 7.49 -15.84 -7.00
CA VAL A 163 6.56 -15.93 -5.86
C VAL A 163 6.10 -14.55 -5.36
N HIS A 164 6.82 -13.47 -5.66
CA HIS A 164 6.38 -12.10 -5.37
C HIS A 164 4.99 -11.78 -5.94
N LEU A 165 4.65 -12.35 -7.10
CA LEU A 165 3.35 -12.16 -7.75
C LEU A 165 2.19 -12.69 -6.88
N ALA A 166 2.43 -13.66 -6.00
CA ALA A 166 1.45 -14.07 -5.00
C ALA A 166 1.13 -12.91 -4.03
N GLY A 167 2.16 -12.20 -3.57
CA GLY A 167 2.03 -11.04 -2.71
C GLY A 167 1.41 -9.85 -3.43
N LEU A 168 1.67 -9.68 -4.73
CA LEU A 168 1.04 -8.65 -5.54
C LEU A 168 -0.48 -8.75 -5.54
N ASN A 169 -1.03 -9.98 -5.61
CA ASN A 169 -2.47 -10.16 -5.49
C ASN A 169 -2.99 -9.64 -4.13
N LEU A 170 -2.32 -9.98 -3.02
CA LEU A 170 -2.70 -9.49 -1.70
C LEU A 170 -2.52 -7.97 -1.54
N SER A 171 -1.42 -7.43 -2.07
CA SER A 171 -1.15 -5.99 -2.01
C SER A 171 -2.21 -5.21 -2.77
N ARG A 172 -2.55 -5.63 -4.00
CA ARG A 172 -3.61 -5.03 -4.82
C ARG A 172 -4.95 -5.07 -4.10
N ALA A 173 -5.32 -6.23 -3.56
CA ALA A 173 -6.56 -6.35 -2.80
C ALA A 173 -6.60 -5.37 -1.62
N TRP A 174 -5.52 -5.27 -0.85
CA TRP A 174 -5.45 -4.39 0.31
C TRP A 174 -5.55 -2.91 -0.06
N THR A 175 -4.75 -2.45 -1.03
CA THR A 175 -4.76 -1.05 -1.47
C THR A 175 -6.06 -0.67 -2.18
N GLN A 176 -6.62 -1.54 -3.02
CA GLN A 176 -7.92 -1.29 -3.68
C GLN A 176 -9.06 -1.23 -2.66
N ASN A 177 -9.02 -2.05 -1.61
CA ASN A 177 -10.00 -1.98 -0.52
C ASN A 177 -9.92 -0.64 0.23
N GLY A 178 -8.71 -0.12 0.44
CA GLY A 178 -8.51 1.23 0.97
C GLY A 178 -9.08 2.31 0.05
N VAL A 179 -8.83 2.22 -1.26
CA VAL A 179 -9.43 3.14 -2.25
C VAL A 179 -10.95 3.09 -2.19
N LEU A 180 -11.53 1.88 -2.19
CA LEU A 180 -12.98 1.66 -2.12
C LEU A 180 -13.62 2.28 -0.87
N SER A 181 -12.91 2.31 0.26
CA SER A 181 -13.45 2.81 1.53
C SER A 181 -13.70 4.32 1.53
N VAL A 182 -13.04 5.08 0.65
CA VAL A 182 -13.18 6.54 0.58
C VAL A 182 -13.97 7.03 -0.63
N LEU A 183 -14.25 6.16 -1.62
CA LEU A 183 -15.00 6.57 -2.81
C LEU A 183 -16.45 6.96 -2.44
N PRO A 184 -17.00 8.06 -3.01
CA PRO A 184 -18.40 8.43 -2.81
C PRO A 184 -19.35 7.29 -3.13
N ALA A 185 -20.45 7.14 -2.38
CA ALA A 185 -21.35 5.99 -2.52
C ALA A 185 -21.92 5.78 -3.95
N ALA A 186 -22.05 6.85 -4.73
CA ALA A 186 -22.55 6.84 -6.10
C ALA A 186 -21.44 6.70 -7.17
N ASP A 187 -20.18 6.54 -6.78
CA ASP A 187 -19.06 6.42 -7.71
C ASP A 187 -19.16 5.12 -8.54
N PRO A 188 -19.13 5.19 -9.88
CA PRO A 188 -19.36 4.02 -10.74
C PRO A 188 -18.26 2.95 -10.62
N ARG A 189 -17.07 3.31 -10.15
CA ARG A 189 -15.93 2.39 -10.03
C ARG A 189 -16.04 1.45 -8.83
N ARG A 190 -16.96 1.70 -7.91
CA ARG A 190 -17.11 0.91 -6.67
C ARG A 190 -17.39 -0.56 -6.95
N THR A 191 -18.28 -0.88 -7.89
CA THR A 191 -18.64 -2.27 -8.21
C THR A 191 -17.44 -3.04 -8.73
N VAL A 192 -16.75 -2.51 -9.75
CA VAL A 192 -15.59 -3.19 -10.35
C VAL A 192 -14.43 -3.33 -9.36
N LEU A 193 -14.23 -2.35 -8.47
CA LEU A 193 -13.21 -2.41 -7.43
C LEU A 193 -13.54 -3.46 -6.38
N ALA A 194 -14.79 -3.55 -5.93
CA ALA A 194 -15.21 -4.57 -4.97
C ALA A 194 -14.98 -5.99 -5.53
N GLU A 195 -15.39 -6.24 -6.78
CA GLU A 195 -15.15 -7.53 -7.45
C GLU A 195 -13.65 -7.82 -7.61
N SER A 196 -12.86 -6.81 -7.98
CA SER A 196 -11.41 -6.92 -8.12
C SER A 196 -10.74 -7.26 -6.79
N VAL A 197 -11.12 -6.58 -5.70
CA VAL A 197 -10.65 -6.86 -4.34
C VAL A 197 -10.90 -8.32 -3.96
N ASP A 198 -12.10 -8.83 -4.22
CA ASP A 198 -12.46 -10.22 -3.91
C ASP A 198 -11.63 -11.22 -4.72
N ARG A 199 -11.51 -11.01 -6.05
CA ARG A 199 -10.71 -11.88 -6.93
C ARG A 199 -9.24 -11.90 -6.51
N HIS A 200 -8.65 -10.74 -6.23
CA HIS A 200 -7.27 -10.63 -5.80
C HIS A 200 -7.04 -11.24 -4.40
N THR A 201 -7.98 -11.05 -3.47
CA THR A 201 -7.91 -11.68 -2.14
C THR A 201 -7.91 -13.21 -2.28
N GLN A 202 -8.83 -13.77 -3.05
CA GLN A 202 -8.89 -15.22 -3.30
C GLN A 202 -7.65 -15.73 -4.05
N GLY A 203 -7.13 -14.97 -5.01
CA GLY A 203 -5.92 -15.31 -5.75
C GLY A 203 -4.68 -15.36 -4.86
N GLY A 204 -4.50 -14.36 -4.00
CA GLY A 204 -3.34 -14.26 -3.11
C GLY A 204 -3.36 -15.27 -1.96
N LEU A 205 -4.51 -15.48 -1.32
CA LEU A 205 -4.63 -16.37 -0.16
C LEU A 205 -4.29 -17.83 -0.47
N LYS A 206 -4.44 -18.27 -1.74
CA LYS A 206 -4.05 -19.61 -2.19
C LYS A 206 -2.58 -19.94 -1.98
N TYR A 207 -1.71 -18.92 -1.93
CA TYR A 207 -0.26 -19.10 -1.86
C TYR A 207 0.33 -18.89 -0.47
N VAL A 208 -0.49 -18.37 0.48
CA VAL A 208 -0.05 -18.09 1.86
C VAL A 208 0.35 -19.37 2.60
N PHE A 209 -0.27 -20.50 2.25
CA PHE A 209 0.02 -21.83 2.79
C PHE A 209 0.46 -22.79 1.67
N SER A 210 1.42 -22.35 0.85
CA SER A 210 1.91 -23.10 -0.31
C SER A 210 2.91 -24.23 0.03
N GLY A 211 3.41 -24.28 1.26
CA GLY A 211 4.45 -25.20 1.73
C GLY A 211 5.88 -24.78 1.38
N HIS A 212 6.07 -23.58 0.80
CA HIS A 212 7.36 -23.09 0.31
C HIS A 212 7.81 -21.84 1.07
N TYR A 213 8.98 -21.93 1.70
CA TYR A 213 9.51 -20.86 2.54
C TYR A 213 9.60 -19.53 1.78
N GLU A 214 9.95 -19.56 0.50
CA GLU A 214 10.14 -18.40 -0.39
C GLU A 214 8.95 -17.43 -0.37
N GLY A 215 7.73 -17.94 -0.19
CA GLY A 215 6.52 -17.13 -0.03
C GLY A 215 6.01 -17.03 1.40
N GLU A 216 5.91 -18.16 2.12
CA GLU A 216 5.15 -18.25 3.37
C GLU A 216 5.65 -17.32 4.48
N HIS A 217 6.96 -17.02 4.51
CA HIS A 217 7.54 -16.21 5.59
C HIS A 217 7.10 -14.74 5.59
N TRP A 218 6.57 -14.22 4.47
CA TRP A 218 6.18 -12.80 4.34
C TRP A 218 4.77 -12.60 3.78
N LEU A 219 4.22 -13.55 3.00
CA LEU A 219 2.87 -13.44 2.43
C LEU A 219 1.79 -13.30 3.52
N ALA A 220 1.99 -13.95 4.67
CA ALA A 220 1.08 -13.85 5.81
C ALA A 220 0.87 -12.39 6.27
N THR A 221 1.91 -11.54 6.20
CA THR A 221 1.79 -10.12 6.55
C THR A 221 0.79 -9.39 5.66
N PHE A 222 0.87 -9.60 4.34
CA PHE A 222 -0.06 -8.99 3.39
C PHE A 222 -1.48 -9.56 3.50
N ALA A 223 -1.60 -10.85 3.82
CA ALA A 223 -2.90 -11.46 4.09
C ALA A 223 -3.57 -10.84 5.31
N VAL A 224 -2.83 -10.68 6.43
CA VAL A 224 -3.33 -10.00 7.63
C VAL A 224 -3.76 -8.58 7.30
N TYR A 225 -2.90 -7.80 6.62
CA TYR A 225 -3.22 -6.44 6.18
C TYR A 225 -4.55 -6.34 5.44
N ARG A 226 -4.76 -7.25 4.47
CA ARG A 226 -6.01 -7.30 3.72
C ARG A 226 -7.19 -7.68 4.62
N LEU A 227 -7.05 -8.70 5.47
CA LEU A 227 -8.16 -9.27 6.25
C LEU A 227 -8.55 -8.42 7.47
N THR A 228 -7.64 -7.60 8.00
CA THR A 228 -7.90 -6.73 9.15
C THR A 228 -8.05 -5.26 8.76
N ASN A 229 -8.19 -4.96 7.46
CA ASN A 229 -8.42 -3.62 6.93
C ASN A 229 -7.39 -2.57 7.39
N VAL A 230 -6.10 -2.94 7.48
CA VAL A 230 -5.05 -2.05 7.98
C VAL A 230 -5.02 -0.72 7.21
N GLY A 231 -5.03 0.40 7.94
CA GLY A 231 -4.98 1.74 7.37
C GLY A 231 -6.32 2.28 6.84
N ILE A 232 -7.43 1.60 7.15
CA ILE A 232 -8.79 2.12 7.00
C ILE A 232 -9.29 2.44 8.42
N ALA A 233 -9.70 3.68 8.67
CA ALA A 233 -10.32 4.05 9.94
C ALA A 233 -11.76 3.52 9.99
N GLU A 234 -12.19 3.02 11.15
CA GLU A 234 -13.59 2.66 11.42
C GLU A 234 -14.50 3.90 11.45
#